data_AF-A0A3R8R4M3-F1
#
_entry.id   AF-A0A3R8R4M3-F1
#
_cell.length_a   1.000
_cell.length_b   1.000
_cell.length_c   1.000
_cell.angle_alpha   90.00
_cell.angle_beta   90.00
_cell.angle_gamma   90.00
#
_symmetry.space_group_name_H-M   'P 1'
#
loop_
_entity.id
_entity.type
_entity.pdbx_description
1 polymer ?
#
loop_
_entity_poly.entity_id
_entity_poly.type
_entity_poly.pdbx_seq_one_letter_code
_entity_poly.pdbx_strand_id
1 'polypeptide(L)'
;MNRRICIISGAAAALLLGGCSPTPQLKVKEAVLTLSPVDNNPSAMHFNVYGGPEDVHLLRVSSPSAIRVEMHDVTVDAKTGAVTMAPMNRVLIPSGEKVAFKKGGKHVMMWGVNVIPRRLGVIETEFLFSNNVRILVKARVQEIDGSDPDEKKAIDG
;
A
#
# COMPACT_ATOMS: atom_id res chain seq x y z
N MET A 1 -72.45 17.51 36.63
CA MET A 1 -71.18 18.26 36.49
C MET A 1 -70.12 17.34 35.89
N ASN A 2 -69.30 17.90 35.02
CA ASN A 2 -68.67 17.29 33.83
C ASN A 2 -67.44 16.38 34.05
N ARG A 3 -67.36 15.37 33.16
CA ARG A 3 -66.18 14.81 32.44
C ARG A 3 -65.02 14.24 33.29
N ARG A 4 -64.49 13.06 32.95
CA ARG A 4 -63.45 12.87 31.91
C ARG A 4 -63.48 11.45 31.31
N ILE A 5 -63.46 11.41 29.98
CA ILE A 5 -63.14 10.26 29.13
C ILE A 5 -61.71 10.46 28.60
N CYS A 6 -61.08 9.36 28.17
CA CYS A 6 -60.00 9.23 27.17
C CYS A 6 -58.58 9.06 27.74
N ILE A 7 -57.66 8.25 27.20
CA ILE A 7 -57.62 7.10 26.26
C ILE A 7 -56.11 6.78 26.04
N ILE A 8 -55.78 5.50 25.82
CA ILE A 8 -54.72 4.95 24.93
C ILE A 8 -53.21 5.09 25.29
N SER A 9 -52.64 3.90 25.51
CA SER A 9 -51.46 3.25 24.89
C SER A 9 -50.23 4.06 24.45
N GLY A 10 -49.07 3.59 24.94
CA GLY A 10 -47.98 3.07 24.10
C GLY A 10 -47.03 4.06 23.41
N ALA A 11 -45.78 4.10 23.87
CA ALA A 11 -44.62 4.36 23.00
C ALA A 11 -43.33 3.83 23.65
N ALA A 12 -42.92 2.61 23.27
CA ALA A 12 -41.55 2.17 23.45
C ALA A 12 -40.69 2.83 22.36
N ALA A 13 -39.95 3.88 22.73
CA ALA A 13 -38.98 4.51 21.84
C ALA A 13 -37.72 3.63 21.80
N ALA A 14 -37.67 2.70 20.84
CA ALA A 14 -36.45 1.98 20.50
C ALA A 14 -35.46 2.96 19.85
N LEU A 15 -34.41 3.31 20.61
CA LEU A 15 -33.24 4.04 20.15
C LEU A 15 -32.58 3.26 18.99
N LEU A 16 -32.78 3.72 17.75
CA LEU A 16 -31.97 3.31 16.61
C LEU A 16 -30.58 3.93 16.76
N LEU A 17 -29.70 3.24 17.47
CA LEU A 17 -28.26 3.49 17.44
C LEU A 17 -27.74 3.04 16.07
N GLY A 18 -27.82 3.93 15.07
CA GLY A 18 -27.10 3.78 13.82
C GLY A 18 -25.60 3.74 14.10
N GLY A 19 -25.03 2.53 14.14
CA GLY A 19 -23.60 2.31 14.35
C GLY A 19 -22.81 2.96 13.22
N CYS A 20 -21.96 3.93 13.56
CA CYS A 20 -21.00 4.52 12.65
C CYS A 20 -19.92 3.48 12.34
N SER A 21 -20.12 2.66 11.31
CA SER A 21 -19.05 1.83 10.76
C SER A 21 -17.96 2.75 10.19
N PRO A 22 -16.67 2.54 10.51
CA PRO A 22 -15.60 3.36 9.96
C PRO A 22 -15.60 3.25 8.43
N THR A 23 -15.71 4.39 7.76
CA THR A 23 -15.55 4.44 6.29
C THR A 23 -14.17 3.90 5.91
N PRO A 24 -14.06 2.94 4.97
CA PRO A 24 -12.77 2.49 4.49
C PRO A 24 -11.93 3.67 4.00
N GLN A 25 -10.64 3.64 4.31
CA GLN A 25 -9.71 4.72 3.98
C GLN A 25 -8.60 4.18 3.10
N LEU A 26 -8.35 4.88 1.99
CA LEU A 26 -7.25 4.57 1.09
C LEU A 26 -5.92 4.77 1.83
N LYS A 27 -5.15 3.70 1.99
CA LYS A 27 -3.91 3.68 2.77
C LYS A 27 -2.86 2.82 2.08
N VAL A 28 -1.60 3.22 2.24
CA VAL A 28 -0.44 2.38 1.90
C VAL A 28 0.31 2.11 3.20
N LYS A 29 0.63 0.84 3.48
CA LYS A 29 1.31 0.42 4.70
C LYS A 29 2.33 -0.67 4.42
N GLU A 30 3.17 -0.93 5.43
CA GLU A 30 4.12 -2.06 5.45
C GLU A 30 5.09 -1.99 4.26
N ALA A 31 5.45 -0.77 3.88
CA ALA A 31 6.33 -0.53 2.75
C ALA A 31 7.79 -0.83 3.13
N VAL A 32 8.39 -1.74 2.37
CA VAL A 32 9.77 -2.18 2.54
C VAL A 32 10.43 -2.25 1.17
N LEU A 33 11.53 -1.54 1.00
CA LEU A 33 12.45 -1.67 -0.11
C LEU A 33 13.55 -2.67 0.26
N THR A 34 13.62 -3.77 -0.48
CA THR A 34 14.72 -4.74 -0.38
C THR A 34 15.75 -4.42 -1.45
N LEU A 35 16.97 -4.09 -1.03
CA LEU A 35 18.07 -3.74 -1.90
C LEU A 35 18.52 -4.94 -2.74
N SER A 36 18.94 -4.65 -3.97
CA SER A 36 19.66 -5.62 -4.79
C SER A 36 21.11 -5.69 -4.30
N PRO A 37 21.72 -6.88 -4.22
CA PRO A 37 23.13 -7.04 -3.87
C PRO A 37 24.06 -6.61 -5.02
N VAL A 38 23.49 -6.30 -6.19
CA VAL A 38 24.20 -5.80 -7.37
C VAL A 38 23.62 -4.42 -7.70
N ASP A 39 24.43 -3.37 -7.58
CA ASP A 39 23.95 -1.98 -7.69
C ASP A 39 23.22 -1.64 -9.00
N ASN A 40 23.61 -2.29 -10.11
CA ASN A 40 23.00 -2.06 -11.42
C ASN A 40 21.67 -2.80 -11.61
N ASN A 41 21.32 -3.73 -10.72
CA ASN A 41 20.07 -4.47 -10.75
C ASN A 41 18.96 -3.71 -10.00
N PRO A 42 17.69 -3.91 -10.37
CA PRO A 42 16.60 -3.33 -9.60
C PRO A 42 16.55 -3.91 -8.19
N SER A 43 16.30 -3.02 -7.23
CA SER A 43 15.80 -3.35 -5.91
C SER A 43 14.27 -3.57 -5.97
N ALA A 44 13.70 -4.32 -5.05
CA ALA A 44 12.28 -4.66 -5.04
C ALA A 44 11.58 -4.07 -3.82
N MET A 45 10.54 -3.27 -4.06
CA MET A 45 9.69 -2.73 -3.02
C MET A 45 8.36 -3.48 -2.93
N HIS A 46 7.99 -3.81 -1.69
CA HIS A 46 6.77 -4.50 -1.30
C HIS A 46 5.99 -3.66 -0.30
N PHE A 47 4.67 -3.74 -0.34
CA PHE A 47 3.76 -2.95 0.49
C PHE A 47 2.33 -3.50 0.35
N ASN A 48 1.42 -3.03 1.21
CA ASN A 48 -0.01 -3.26 1.07
C ASN A 48 -0.75 -1.96 0.80
N VAL A 49 -1.68 -2.00 -0.15
CA VAL A 49 -2.65 -0.94 -0.38
C VAL A 49 -4.00 -1.40 0.15
N TYR A 50 -4.63 -0.58 1.00
CA TYR A 50 -5.97 -0.79 1.52
C TYR A 50 -6.90 0.20 0.83
N GLY A 51 -7.97 -0.31 0.23
CA GLY A 51 -8.95 0.45 -0.53
C GLY A 51 -9.74 1.44 0.32
N GLY A 52 -10.07 2.58 -0.31
CA GLY A 52 -10.94 3.60 0.26
C GLY A 52 -12.41 3.28 0.06
N PRO A 53 -13.30 4.30 0.10
CA PRO A 53 -14.74 4.11 -0.09
C PRO A 53 -15.14 3.81 -1.54
N GLU A 54 -14.25 4.02 -2.50
CA GLU A 54 -14.47 3.83 -3.94
C GLU A 54 -13.31 3.04 -4.57
N ASP A 55 -13.58 2.44 -5.73
CA ASP A 55 -12.57 1.81 -6.55
C ASP A 55 -11.64 2.87 -7.13
N VAL A 56 -10.33 2.65 -6.97
CA VAL A 56 -9.30 3.52 -7.57
C VAL A 56 -8.25 2.68 -8.27
N HIS A 57 -7.44 3.30 -9.11
CA HIS A 57 -6.24 2.67 -9.64
C HIS A 57 -5.00 3.31 -9.02
N LEU A 58 -4.05 2.50 -8.59
CA LEU A 58 -2.68 2.95 -8.38
C LEU A 58 -2.05 3.16 -9.76
N LEU A 59 -1.72 4.42 -10.09
CA LEU A 59 -1.20 4.81 -11.40
C LEU A 59 0.32 4.88 -11.41
N ARG A 60 0.93 5.30 -10.31
CA ARG A 60 2.37 5.51 -10.24
C ARG A 60 2.88 5.32 -8.83
N VAL A 61 4.06 4.72 -8.75
CA VAL A 61 4.94 4.79 -7.59
C VAL A 61 6.20 5.51 -8.02
N SER A 62 6.68 6.47 -7.23
CA SER A 62 7.89 7.22 -7.53
C SER A 62 8.69 7.54 -6.29
N SER A 63 9.99 7.76 -6.44
CA SER A 63 10.86 8.27 -5.40
C SER A 63 11.84 9.26 -6.02
N PRO A 64 12.13 10.41 -5.39
CA PRO A 64 13.21 11.28 -5.84
C PRO A 64 14.60 10.65 -5.64
N SER A 65 14.67 9.54 -4.89
CA SER A 65 15.88 8.82 -4.51
C SER A 65 16.16 7.59 -5.39
N ALA A 66 15.42 7.41 -6.48
CA ALA A 66 15.64 6.34 -7.46
C ALA A 66 15.61 6.90 -8.89
N ILE A 67 16.46 6.36 -9.77
CA ILE A 67 16.57 6.80 -11.17
C ILE A 67 15.35 6.35 -11.98
N ARG A 68 14.87 5.13 -11.74
CA ARG A 68 13.71 4.55 -12.43
C ARG A 68 12.89 3.72 -11.47
N VAL A 69 11.56 3.83 -11.58
CA VAL A 69 10.60 3.11 -10.74
C VAL A 69 9.50 2.55 -11.64
N GLU A 70 9.24 1.26 -11.54
CA GLU A 70 8.22 0.58 -12.34
C GLU A 70 7.42 -0.40 -11.48
N MET A 71 6.11 -0.49 -11.71
CA MET A 71 5.27 -1.55 -11.13
C MET A 71 5.35 -2.78 -12.02
N HIS A 72 5.49 -3.96 -11.43
CA HIS A 72 5.57 -5.24 -12.14
C HIS A 72 4.67 -6.29 -11.48
N ASP A 73 4.16 -7.23 -12.27
CA ASP A 73 3.50 -8.44 -11.76
C ASP A 73 4.31 -9.66 -12.10
N VAL A 74 4.22 -10.68 -11.23
CA VAL A 74 4.73 -12.01 -11.49
C VAL A 74 3.55 -12.92 -11.69
N THR A 75 3.42 -13.48 -12.89
CA THR A 75 2.37 -14.43 -13.24
C THR A 75 2.98 -15.80 -13.48
N VAL A 76 2.30 -16.83 -12.99
CA VAL A 76 2.66 -18.23 -13.24
C VAL A 76 1.61 -18.79 -14.19
N ASP A 77 2.05 -19.28 -15.34
CA ASP A 77 1.17 -19.99 -16.26
C ASP A 77 0.74 -21.31 -15.62
N ALA A 78 -0.56 -21.47 -15.41
CA ALA A 78 -1.11 -22.61 -14.68
C ALA A 78 -0.97 -23.96 -15.41
N LYS A 79 -0.69 -23.95 -16.73
CA LYS A 79 -0.57 -25.17 -17.54
C LYS A 79 0.88 -25.62 -17.70
N THR A 80 1.78 -24.66 -17.86
CA THR A 80 3.20 -24.89 -18.17
C THR A 80 4.12 -24.67 -16.97
N GLY A 81 3.64 -24.01 -15.92
CA GLY A 81 4.45 -23.59 -14.78
C GLY A 81 5.44 -22.45 -15.10
N ALA A 82 5.37 -21.88 -16.31
CA ALA A 82 6.25 -20.79 -16.72
C ALA A 82 5.99 -19.55 -15.88
N VAL A 83 7.06 -18.95 -15.34
CA VAL A 83 6.99 -17.70 -14.57
C VAL A 83 7.34 -16.54 -15.49
N THR A 84 6.45 -15.55 -15.57
CA THR A 84 6.67 -14.32 -16.32
C THR A 84 6.58 -13.11 -15.41
N MET A 85 7.46 -12.14 -15.64
CA MET A 85 7.44 -10.84 -14.95
C MET A 85 7.23 -9.75 -15.99
N ALA A 86 6.21 -8.92 -15.79
CA ALA A 86 5.83 -7.91 -16.77
C ALA A 86 5.46 -6.58 -16.11
N PRO A 87 5.77 -5.43 -16.76
CA PRO A 87 5.41 -4.13 -16.26
C PRO A 87 3.89 -3.92 -16.25
N MET A 88 3.42 -3.18 -15.26
CA MET A 88 2.03 -2.77 -15.09
C MET A 88 1.90 -1.25 -15.21
N ASN A 89 1.01 -0.79 -16.08
CA ASN A 89 0.72 0.64 -16.22
C ASN A 89 -0.18 1.18 -15.09
N ARG A 90 -0.99 0.32 -14.49
CA ARG A 90 -1.87 0.63 -13.36
C ARG A 90 -2.31 -0.64 -12.64
N VAL A 91 -2.72 -0.51 -11.38
CA VAL A 91 -3.28 -1.62 -10.58
C VAL A 91 -4.61 -1.19 -9.98
N LEU A 92 -5.67 -1.98 -10.21
CA LEU A 92 -6.96 -1.76 -9.57
C LEU A 92 -6.83 -2.00 -8.06
N ILE A 93 -7.34 -1.06 -7.27
CA ILE A 93 -7.49 -1.12 -5.82
C ILE A 93 -9.00 -1.05 -5.54
N PRO A 94 -9.65 -2.20 -5.31
CA PRO A 94 -11.09 -2.21 -5.06
C PRO A 94 -11.43 -1.53 -3.73
N SER A 95 -12.62 -0.94 -3.66
CA SER A 95 -13.17 -0.33 -2.45
C SER A 95 -13.17 -1.30 -1.28
N GLY A 96 -12.66 -0.87 -0.14
CA GLY A 96 -12.59 -1.68 1.09
C GLY A 96 -11.68 -2.91 1.04
N GLU A 97 -11.07 -3.25 -0.10
CA GLU A 97 -10.23 -4.45 -0.24
C GLU A 97 -8.74 -4.15 -0.05
N LYS A 98 -7.96 -5.21 0.20
CA LYS A 98 -6.51 -5.13 0.29
C LYS A 98 -5.86 -5.69 -0.96
N VAL A 99 -5.00 -4.90 -1.60
CA VAL A 99 -4.13 -5.34 -2.69
C VAL A 99 -2.69 -5.43 -2.19
N ALA A 100 -2.11 -6.63 -2.27
CA ALA A 100 -0.78 -6.91 -1.78
C ALA A 100 0.28 -6.84 -2.89
N PHE A 101 1.32 -6.05 -2.67
CA PHE A 101 2.57 -6.10 -3.42
C PHE A 101 3.57 -6.89 -2.58
N LYS A 102 3.82 -8.15 -2.95
CA LYS A 102 4.57 -9.13 -2.16
C LYS A 102 5.50 -9.97 -3.03
N LYS A 103 6.49 -10.60 -2.39
CA LYS A 103 7.43 -11.53 -3.05
C LYS A 103 6.66 -12.61 -3.82
N GLY A 104 7.06 -12.82 -5.08
CA GLY A 104 6.42 -13.78 -5.98
C GLY A 104 5.10 -13.32 -6.60
N GLY A 105 4.72 -12.05 -6.44
CA GLY A 105 3.57 -11.44 -7.11
C GLY A 105 3.89 -9.99 -7.51
N LYS A 106 2.89 -9.11 -7.41
CA LYS A 106 3.05 -7.67 -7.68
C LYS A 106 4.15 -7.08 -6.81
N HIS A 107 5.00 -6.25 -7.40
CA HIS A 107 6.06 -5.52 -6.70
C HIS A 107 6.42 -4.25 -7.48
N VAL A 108 7.22 -3.38 -6.87
CA VAL A 108 7.79 -2.21 -7.54
C VAL A 108 9.29 -2.41 -7.69
N MET A 109 9.79 -2.36 -8.91
CA MET A 109 11.23 -2.35 -9.18
C MET A 109 11.78 -0.92 -9.13
N MET A 110 12.90 -0.74 -8.43
CA MET A 110 13.60 0.55 -8.30
C MET A 110 15.05 0.40 -8.72
N TRP A 111 15.48 1.17 -9.72
CA TRP A 111 16.86 1.23 -10.17
C TRP A 111 17.56 2.48 -9.64
N GLY A 112 18.86 2.35 -9.37
CA GLY A 112 19.70 3.48 -9.00
C GLY A 112 19.23 4.14 -7.71
N VAL A 113 18.95 3.35 -6.68
CA VAL A 113 18.64 3.85 -5.34
C VAL A 113 19.89 4.56 -4.81
N ASN A 114 19.77 5.86 -4.55
CA ASN A 114 20.89 6.67 -4.08
C ASN A 114 21.38 6.23 -2.68
N VAL A 115 22.59 6.67 -2.32
CA VAL A 115 23.25 6.24 -1.07
C VAL A 115 22.60 6.77 0.20
N ILE A 116 21.90 7.91 0.13
CA ILE A 116 21.29 8.58 1.29
C ILE A 116 20.24 7.69 2.01
N PRO A 117 19.17 7.20 1.36
CA PRO A 117 18.19 6.32 2.00
C PRO A 117 18.78 4.98 2.43
N ARG A 118 19.84 4.49 1.77
CA ARG A 118 20.58 3.30 2.21
C ARG A 118 21.23 3.57 3.57
N ARG A 119 21.96 4.68 3.71
CA ARG A 119 22.54 5.14 4.99
C ARG A 119 21.50 5.41 6.08
N LEU A 120 20.35 5.96 5.71
CA LEU A 120 19.27 6.27 6.66
C LEU A 120 18.43 5.04 7.03
N GLY A 121 18.49 3.96 6.24
CA GLY A 121 17.60 2.79 6.38
C GLY A 121 16.14 3.09 6.00
N VAL A 122 15.86 4.22 5.34
CA VAL A 122 14.51 4.69 4.99
C VAL A 122 14.52 5.45 3.67
N ILE A 123 13.56 5.17 2.79
CA ILE A 123 13.34 5.87 1.52
C ILE A 123 11.95 6.50 1.47
N GLU A 124 11.86 7.72 0.94
CA GLU A 124 10.58 8.38 0.69
C GLU A 124 10.01 7.98 -0.67
N THR A 125 8.72 7.64 -0.69
CA THR A 125 8.00 7.18 -1.88
C THR A 125 6.64 7.85 -1.98
N GLU A 126 6.25 8.22 -3.18
CA GLU A 126 4.93 8.78 -3.51
C GLU A 126 4.11 7.76 -4.29
N PHE A 127 2.87 7.54 -3.85
CA PHE A 127 1.87 6.73 -4.52
C PHE A 127 0.78 7.66 -5.08
N LEU A 128 0.61 7.67 -6.41
CA LEU A 128 -0.40 8.46 -7.10
C LEU A 128 -1.57 7.56 -7.53
N PHE A 129 -2.77 7.92 -7.09
CA PHE A 129 -4.00 7.22 -7.41
C PHE A 129 -4.85 7.98 -8.44
N SER A 130 -5.77 7.27 -9.09
CA SER A 130 -6.61 7.81 -10.17
C SER A 130 -7.58 8.90 -9.73
N ASN A 131 -7.91 8.99 -8.45
CA ASN A 131 -8.70 10.08 -7.87
C ASN A 131 -7.82 11.27 -7.42
N ASN A 132 -6.61 11.37 -7.95
CA ASN A 132 -5.62 12.42 -7.68
C ASN A 132 -5.11 12.47 -6.22
N VAL A 133 -5.44 11.46 -5.40
CA VAL A 133 -4.84 11.28 -4.08
C VAL A 133 -3.38 10.91 -4.23
N ARG A 134 -2.54 11.55 -3.42
CA ARG A 134 -1.11 11.26 -3.28
C ARG A 134 -0.85 10.82 -1.85
N ILE A 135 -0.23 9.65 -1.70
CA ILE A 135 0.17 9.14 -0.39
C ILE A 135 1.70 9.10 -0.36
N LEU A 136 2.29 9.85 0.58
CA LEU A 136 3.71 9.81 0.86
C LEU A 136 3.99 8.74 1.92
N VAL A 137 4.91 7.83 1.64
CA VAL A 137 5.29 6.74 2.52
C VAL A 137 6.79 6.74 2.71
N LYS A 138 7.21 6.65 3.98
CA LYS A 138 8.58 6.32 4.37
C LYS A 138 8.68 4.80 4.45
N ALA A 139 9.32 4.19 3.47
CA ALA A 139 9.53 2.75 3.40
C ALA A 139 10.86 2.39 4.09
N ARG A 140 10.87 1.32 4.89
CA ARG A 140 12.12 0.76 5.44
C ARG A 140 12.99 0.27 4.27
N VAL A 141 14.28 0.53 4.34
CA VAL A 141 15.27 -0.04 3.42
C VAL A 141 16.01 -1.15 4.14
N GLN A 142 16.20 -2.28 3.47
CA GLN A 142 16.88 -3.45 4.04
C GLN A 142 17.66 -4.21 2.97
N GLU A 143 18.61 -5.04 3.40
CA GLU A 143 19.29 -6.01 2.55
C GLU A 143 18.39 -7.23 2.25
N ILE A 144 18.86 -8.13 1.38
CA ILE A 144 18.15 -9.37 1.03
C ILE A 144 17.82 -10.23 2.26
N ASP A 145 18.72 -10.24 3.25
CA ASP A 145 18.55 -11.01 4.49
C ASP A 145 17.65 -10.31 5.53
N GLY A 146 17.15 -9.11 5.23
CA GLY A 146 16.30 -8.31 6.10
C GLY A 146 17.04 -7.46 7.15
N SER A 147 18.38 -7.53 7.16
CA SER A 147 19.21 -6.66 7.98
C SER A 147 19.20 -5.22 7.46
N ASP A 148 19.65 -4.30 8.30
CA ASP A 148 19.81 -2.89 7.89
C ASP A 148 20.84 -2.77 6.76
N PRO A 149 20.75 -1.72 5.91
CA PRO A 149 21.67 -1.58 4.80
C PRO A 149 23.13 -1.49 5.25
N ASP A 150 24.05 -2.02 4.45
CA ASP A 150 25.46 -2.03 4.80
C ASP A 150 26.02 -0.61 5.00
N GLU A 151 25.54 0.37 4.22
CA GLU A 151 25.94 1.77 4.41
C GLU A 151 25.42 2.38 5.71
N LYS A 152 24.31 1.88 6.26
CA LYS A 152 23.81 2.31 7.57
C LYS A 152 24.66 1.73 8.68
N LYS A 153 24.95 0.43 8.62
CA LYS A 153 25.83 -0.26 9.59
C LYS A 153 27.21 0.41 9.68
N ALA A 154 27.75 0.85 8.55
CA ALA A 154 29.04 1.54 8.48
C ALA A 154 29.06 2.94 9.14
N ILE A 155 27.90 3.54 9.43
CA ILE A 155 27.78 4.83 10.12
C ILE A 155 27.47 4.64 11.61
N ASP A 156 26.69 3.61 11.94
CA ASP A 156 26.25 3.34 13.30
C ASP A 156 27.30 2.59 14.15
N GLY A 157 28.28 1.94 13.52
CA GLY A 157 29.39 1.22 14.17
C GLY A 157 30.60 2.10 14.42
#